data_AF-A0A1I7S380-F1
#
_entry.id   AF-A0A1I7S380-F1
#
_cell.length_a   1.000
_cell.length_b   1.000
_cell.length_c   1.000
_cell.angle_alpha   90.00
_cell.angle_beta   90.00
_cell.angle_gamma   90.00
#
_symmetry.space_group_name_H-M   'P 1'
#
loop_
_entity.id
_entity.type
_entity.pdbx_description
1 polymer ?
#
loop_
_entity_poly.entity_id
_entity_poly.type
_entity_poly.pdbx_seq_one_letter_code
_entity_poly.pdbx_strand_id
1 'polypeptide(L)'
;MLTEVIIPPKILVMSRLSSFLIFLFILSARGATIPASWTPCAQNICKNGGSCYDDAGAQFCTCASGFGGELCERTLEQPHIESDDGRIASLSLACWILALSFCLSLCFGIMGWIFYRKERHDSKELREEVKRLQNELKMQTSKHNLITKRIRTKPEERKLLSKEVP
;
A
#
# COMPACT_ATOMS: atom_id res chain seq x y z
N MET A 1 -78.52 7.96 30.02
CA MET A 1 -77.25 7.47 30.59
C MET A 1 -76.89 8.47 31.69
N LEU A 2 -77.38 8.33 32.94
CA LEU A 2 -76.86 7.43 34.00
C LEU A 2 -75.32 7.46 33.99
N THR A 3 -74.55 7.88 34.98
CA THR A 3 -74.77 8.08 36.44
C THR A 3 -73.51 8.73 37.04
N GLU A 4 -73.71 9.70 37.93
CA GLU A 4 -73.00 9.94 39.20
C GLU A 4 -71.47 10.14 39.26
N VAL A 5 -71.04 11.41 39.46
CA VAL A 5 -69.89 11.74 40.32
C VAL A 5 -70.40 12.67 41.43
N ILE A 6 -70.90 12.03 42.49
CA ILE A 6 -71.19 12.58 43.82
C ILE A 6 -69.80 12.70 44.49
N ILE A 7 -69.35 13.79 45.14
CA ILE A 7 -69.76 14.33 46.45
C ILE A 7 -68.98 15.65 46.66
N PRO A 8 -69.67 16.77 46.95
CA PRO A 8 -69.49 17.43 48.25
C PRO A 8 -70.88 17.80 48.84
N PRO A 9 -71.00 18.54 49.95
CA PRO A 9 -70.29 18.51 51.23
C PRO A 9 -71.30 18.47 52.40
N LYS A 10 -71.10 17.72 53.51
CA LYS A 10 -71.75 18.06 54.79
C LYS A 10 -70.90 17.68 56.01
N ILE A 11 -70.21 18.71 56.52
CA ILE A 11 -70.17 19.15 57.92
C ILE A 11 -70.91 18.22 58.90
N LEU A 12 -70.21 17.61 59.86
CA LEU A 12 -70.56 17.72 61.29
C LEU A 12 -69.44 17.19 62.23
N VAL A 13 -68.78 18.15 62.89
CA VAL A 13 -68.36 18.15 64.31
C VAL A 13 -67.29 17.15 64.81
N MET A 14 -66.10 17.74 65.04
CA MET A 14 -65.29 17.73 66.27
C MET A 14 -65.12 16.42 67.06
N SER A 15 -63.87 15.97 67.20
CA SER A 15 -63.38 15.55 68.52
C SER A 15 -61.85 15.69 68.63
N ARG A 16 -61.40 16.19 69.78
CA ARG A 16 -60.13 16.90 70.03
C ARG A 16 -58.85 16.04 70.06
N LEU A 17 -58.75 14.99 69.27
CA LEU A 17 -57.57 14.11 69.27
C LEU A 17 -56.49 14.46 68.22
N SER A 18 -56.79 15.32 67.24
CA SER A 18 -55.83 15.60 66.15
C SER A 18 -54.62 16.45 66.59
N SER A 19 -54.78 17.40 67.52
CA SER A 19 -53.67 18.25 67.97
C SER A 19 -52.59 17.47 68.74
N PHE A 20 -52.96 16.43 69.48
CA PHE A 20 -52.01 15.60 70.22
C PHE A 20 -51.21 14.67 69.30
N LEU A 21 -51.86 14.13 68.26
CA LEU A 21 -51.20 13.31 67.25
C LEU A 21 -50.27 14.14 66.36
N ILE A 22 -50.64 15.39 66.03
CA ILE A 22 -49.77 16.33 65.32
C ILE A 22 -48.52 16.66 66.16
N PHE A 23 -48.67 16.86 67.48
CA PHE A 23 -47.53 17.10 68.38
C PHE A 23 -46.60 15.87 68.49
N LEU A 24 -47.15 14.65 68.48
CA LEU A 24 -46.39 13.41 68.43
C LEU A 24 -45.73 13.15 67.08
N PHE A 25 -46.32 13.62 65.98
CA PHE A 25 -45.73 13.57 64.63
C PHE A 25 -44.57 14.56 64.47
N ILE A 26 -44.63 15.73 65.12
CA ILE A 26 -43.54 16.71 65.14
C ILE A 26 -42.38 16.23 66.03
N LEU A 27 -42.65 15.51 67.13
CA LEU A 27 -41.61 14.91 67.98
C LEU A 27 -40.96 13.65 67.36
N SER A 28 -41.61 12.96 66.43
CA SER A 28 -41.04 11.82 65.68
C SER A 28 -40.31 12.24 64.41
N ALA A 29 -40.29 13.55 64.08
CA ALA A 29 -39.35 14.12 63.12
C ALA A 29 -37.93 14.07 63.69
N ARG A 30 -37.40 12.83 63.69
CA ARG A 30 -35.97 12.54 63.65
C ARG A 30 -35.31 13.54 62.73
N GLY A 31 -34.17 14.06 63.19
CA GLY A 31 -33.42 15.16 62.60
C GLY A 31 -33.50 15.22 61.08
N ALA A 32 -33.65 16.43 60.57
CA ALA A 32 -33.66 16.72 59.15
C ALA A 32 -32.41 16.11 58.50
N THR A 33 -32.53 14.89 57.99
CA THR A 33 -31.67 14.41 56.92
C THR A 33 -32.07 15.25 55.72
N ILE A 34 -31.19 16.15 55.28
CA ILE A 34 -31.27 16.75 53.96
C ILE A 34 -31.44 15.55 53.00
N PRO A 35 -32.55 15.44 52.24
CA PRO A 35 -32.65 14.36 51.28
C PRO A 35 -31.49 14.55 50.31
N ALA A 36 -30.64 13.54 50.18
CA ALA A 36 -29.56 13.49 49.21
C ALA A 36 -30.13 13.33 47.78
N SER A 37 -31.10 14.16 47.42
CA SER A 37 -31.88 14.04 46.19
C SER A 37 -31.85 15.32 45.34
N TRP A 38 -30.94 16.25 45.63
CA TRP A 38 -30.51 17.28 44.69
C TRP A 38 -29.01 17.14 44.42
N THR A 39 -28.55 15.94 44.11
CA THR A 39 -27.33 15.80 43.32
C THR A 39 -27.78 15.92 41.86
N PRO A 40 -27.29 16.91 41.08
CA PRO A 40 -27.71 17.09 39.69
C PRO A 40 -27.68 15.79 38.85
N CYS A 41 -26.85 14.79 39.22
CA CYS A 41 -26.84 13.47 38.60
C CYS A 41 -27.85 12.42 39.11
N ALA A 42 -28.79 12.75 40.01
CA ALA A 42 -29.72 11.78 40.60
C ALA A 42 -30.62 11.04 39.58
N GLN A 43 -30.87 11.65 38.41
CA GLN A 43 -31.70 11.06 37.34
C GLN A 43 -30.91 10.70 36.07
N ASN A 44 -29.57 10.76 36.10
CA ASN A 44 -28.67 10.61 34.96
C ASN A 44 -29.22 11.21 33.64
N ILE A 45 -28.98 12.50 33.46
CA ILE A 45 -29.48 13.24 32.28
C ILE A 45 -28.71 12.97 30.98
N CYS A 46 -27.55 12.29 31.07
CA CYS A 46 -26.71 11.99 29.92
C CYS A 46 -27.36 10.93 29.02
N LYS A 47 -27.36 11.15 27.71
CA LYS A 47 -27.91 10.24 26.70
C LYS A 47 -26.85 9.29 26.17
N ASN A 48 -27.28 8.30 25.38
CA ASN A 48 -26.42 7.39 24.62
C ASN A 48 -25.31 6.71 25.45
N GLY A 49 -25.63 6.31 26.68
CA GLY A 49 -24.69 5.63 27.57
C GLY A 49 -23.64 6.53 28.21
N GLY A 50 -23.83 7.86 28.17
CA GLY A 50 -22.98 8.81 28.87
C GLY A 50 -23.06 8.66 30.40
N SER A 51 -21.97 9.00 31.08
CA SER A 51 -21.87 8.99 32.54
C SER A 51 -21.98 10.40 33.10
N CYS A 52 -22.88 10.59 34.06
CA CYS A 52 -23.09 11.87 34.74
C CYS A 52 -22.18 12.00 35.96
N TYR A 53 -21.53 13.16 36.12
CA TYR A 53 -20.85 13.54 37.35
C TYR A 53 -21.12 15.00 37.71
N ASP A 54 -21.14 15.27 39.02
CA ASP A 54 -21.40 16.59 39.58
C ASP A 54 -20.09 17.21 40.06
N ASP A 55 -19.84 18.47 39.72
CA ASP A 55 -18.71 19.26 40.22
C ASP A 55 -19.18 20.65 40.68
N ALA A 56 -18.95 20.97 41.96
CA ALA A 56 -19.31 22.25 42.59
C ALA A 56 -20.77 22.74 42.35
N GLY A 57 -21.72 21.81 42.17
CA GLY A 57 -23.13 22.12 41.89
C GLY A 57 -23.47 22.29 40.40
N ALA A 58 -22.49 22.15 39.51
CA ALA A 58 -22.69 21.99 38.07
C ALA A 58 -22.66 20.51 37.68
N GLN A 59 -23.38 20.17 36.61
CA GLN A 59 -23.51 18.81 36.10
C GLN A 59 -22.74 18.67 34.78
N PHE A 60 -22.06 17.54 34.61
CA PHE A 60 -21.26 17.25 33.43
C PHE A 60 -21.49 15.81 32.95
N CYS A 61 -21.44 15.63 31.63
CA CYS A 61 -21.56 14.32 30.99
C CYS A 61 -20.25 13.90 30.33
N THR A 62 -19.81 12.68 30.62
CA THR A 62 -18.76 11.99 29.85
C THR A 62 -19.42 11.09 28.82
N CYS A 63 -19.22 11.38 27.53
CA CYS A 63 -19.86 10.65 26.43
C CYS A 63 -19.11 9.37 26.06
N ALA A 64 -19.87 8.35 25.67
CA ALA A 64 -19.34 7.12 25.09
C ALA A 64 -18.74 7.38 23.69
N SER A 65 -17.84 6.49 23.24
CA SER A 65 -17.23 6.56 21.92
C SER A 65 -18.28 6.67 20.82
N GLY A 66 -18.10 7.64 19.92
CA GLY A 66 -19.07 7.91 18.84
C GLY A 66 -20.25 8.79 19.25
N PHE A 67 -20.22 9.42 20.43
CA PHE A 67 -21.23 10.39 20.86
C PHE A 67 -20.60 11.67 21.42
N GLY A 68 -21.33 12.79 21.32
CA GLY A 68 -20.88 14.10 21.77
C GLY A 68 -22.06 15.06 21.99
N GLY A 69 -21.76 16.30 22.39
CA GLY A 69 -22.75 17.25 22.88
C GLY A 69 -22.77 17.33 24.40
N GLU A 70 -23.47 18.32 24.96
CA GLU A 70 -23.52 18.59 26.41
C GLU A 70 -24.12 17.42 27.18
N LEU A 71 -25.11 16.74 26.57
CA LEU A 71 -25.78 15.58 27.14
C LEU A 71 -25.52 14.32 26.32
N CYS A 72 -24.47 14.29 25.51
CA CYS A 72 -24.16 13.19 24.60
C CYS A 72 -25.30 12.90 23.59
N GLU A 73 -26.06 13.93 23.22
CA GLU A 73 -27.24 13.81 22.37
C GLU A 73 -26.90 13.62 20.88
N ARG A 74 -25.66 13.92 20.49
CA ARG A 74 -25.20 13.87 19.10
C ARG A 74 -24.41 12.59 18.87
N THR A 75 -24.72 11.88 17.80
CA THR A 75 -23.85 10.81 17.30
C THR A 75 -22.70 11.47 16.56
N LEU A 76 -21.48 11.25 17.04
CA LEU A 76 -20.27 11.53 16.29
C LEU A 76 -20.08 10.36 15.33
N GLU A 77 -20.38 10.59 14.06
CA GLU A 77 -19.94 9.69 12.99
C GLU A 77 -18.42 9.64 13.05
N GLN A 78 -17.88 8.61 13.70
CA GLN A 78 -16.46 8.33 13.66
C GLN A 78 -16.12 8.10 12.19
N PRO A 79 -15.05 8.70 11.65
CA PRO A 79 -14.57 8.28 10.36
C PRO A 79 -14.25 6.79 10.47
N HIS A 80 -14.99 5.96 9.72
CA HIS A 80 -14.55 4.61 9.43
C HIS A 80 -13.16 4.77 8.82
N ILE A 81 -12.12 4.41 9.57
CA ILE A 81 -10.82 4.14 8.97
C ILE A 81 -11.05 2.84 8.21
N GLU A 82 -11.52 2.98 6.97
CA GLU A 82 -11.48 1.93 5.95
C GLU A 82 -10.00 1.54 5.85
N SER A 83 -9.63 0.51 6.60
CA SER A 83 -8.31 -0.10 6.51
C SER A 83 -8.34 -0.88 5.21
N ASP A 84 -7.87 -0.23 4.16
CA ASP A 84 -7.85 -0.70 2.77
C ASP A 84 -6.82 -1.85 2.64
N ASP A 85 -7.05 -2.97 3.33
CA ASP A 85 -6.21 -4.18 3.35
C ASP A 85 -6.29 -4.98 2.02
N GLY A 86 -6.90 -4.41 0.98
CA GLY A 86 -7.05 -5.02 -0.34
C GLY A 86 -6.05 -4.56 -1.40
N ARG A 87 -5.27 -3.50 -1.15
CA ARG A 87 -4.37 -2.91 -2.18
C ARG A 87 -2.95 -3.50 -2.21
N ILE A 88 -2.59 -4.33 -1.22
CA ILE A 88 -1.22 -4.83 -1.04
C ILE A 88 -0.93 -6.02 -1.99
N ALA A 89 -1.95 -6.77 -2.41
CA ALA A 89 -1.78 -7.93 -3.29
C ALA A 89 -1.48 -7.55 -4.75
N SER A 90 -2.09 -6.48 -5.26
CA SER A 90 -1.88 -6.00 -6.65
C SER A 90 -0.52 -5.34 -6.83
N LEU A 91 -0.05 -4.58 -5.84
CA LEU A 91 1.28 -3.97 -5.83
C LEU A 91 2.39 -5.03 -5.80
N SER A 92 2.16 -6.13 -5.07
CA SER A 92 3.09 -7.26 -5.00
C SER A 92 3.29 -7.91 -6.38
N LEU A 93 2.21 -8.32 -7.04
CA LEU A 93 2.29 -8.97 -8.36
C LEU A 93 2.90 -8.06 -9.44
N ALA A 94 2.60 -6.76 -9.41
CA ALA A 94 3.20 -5.79 -10.32
C ALA A 94 4.73 -5.71 -10.13
N CYS A 95 5.21 -5.70 -8.89
CA CYS A 95 6.65 -5.73 -8.60
C CYS A 95 7.32 -7.02 -9.12
N TRP A 96 6.69 -8.19 -8.95
CA TRP A 96 7.21 -9.44 -9.50
C TRP A 96 7.27 -9.42 -11.03
N ILE A 97 6.23 -8.92 -11.71
CA ILE A 97 6.20 -8.83 -13.17
C ILE A 97 7.29 -7.90 -13.69
N LEU A 98 7.48 -6.73 -13.06
CA LEU A 98 8.53 -5.79 -13.43
C LEU A 98 9.93 -6.39 -13.22
N ALA A 99 10.15 -7.06 -12.10
CA ALA A 99 11.40 -7.75 -11.81
C ALA A 99 11.70 -8.85 -12.84
N LEU A 100 10.71 -9.68 -13.19
CA LEU A 100 10.85 -10.73 -14.20
C LEU A 100 11.12 -10.16 -15.59
N SER A 101 10.41 -9.10 -15.98
CA SER A 101 10.62 -8.42 -17.26
C SER A 101 12.06 -7.88 -17.38
N PHE A 102 12.56 -7.23 -16.32
CA PHE A 102 13.92 -6.72 -16.27
C PHE A 102 14.96 -7.86 -16.33
N CYS A 103 14.77 -8.92 -15.55
CA CYS A 103 15.64 -10.09 -15.56
C CYS A 103 15.68 -10.76 -16.95
N LEU A 104 14.54 -10.93 -17.61
CA LEU A 104 14.48 -11.50 -18.96
C LEU A 104 15.18 -10.59 -19.97
N SER A 105 14.94 -9.28 -19.92
CA SER A 105 15.61 -8.32 -20.80
C SER A 105 17.13 -8.37 -20.65
N LEU A 106 17.65 -8.44 -19.42
CA LEU A 106 19.08 -8.61 -19.17
C LEU A 106 19.60 -9.95 -19.67
N CYS A 107 18.88 -11.05 -19.43
CA CYS A 107 19.27 -12.37 -19.93
C CYS A 107 19.35 -12.42 -21.46
N PHE A 108 18.34 -11.91 -22.16
CA PHE A 108 18.35 -11.83 -23.62
C PHE A 108 19.43 -10.88 -24.13
N GLY A 109 19.66 -9.76 -23.46
CA GLY A 109 20.73 -8.82 -23.77
C GLY A 109 22.12 -9.47 -23.63
N ILE A 110 22.36 -10.20 -22.53
CA ILE A 110 23.63 -10.89 -22.27
C ILE A 110 23.83 -12.05 -23.25
N MET A 111 22.81 -12.90 -23.46
CA MET A 111 22.89 -14.02 -24.41
C MET A 111 23.08 -13.54 -25.84
N GLY A 112 22.34 -12.50 -26.24
CA GLY A 112 22.52 -11.82 -27.52
C GLY A 112 23.92 -11.22 -27.64
N TRP A 113 24.45 -10.61 -26.59
CA TRP A 113 25.80 -10.05 -26.59
C TRP A 113 26.88 -11.13 -26.69
N ILE A 114 26.74 -12.24 -25.98
CA ILE A 114 27.64 -13.40 -26.04
C ILE A 114 27.62 -14.00 -27.45
N PHE A 115 26.42 -14.24 -28.00
CA PHE A 115 26.27 -14.77 -29.35
C PHE A 115 26.86 -13.84 -30.40
N TYR A 116 26.50 -12.55 -30.33
CA TYR A 116 27.03 -11.52 -31.21
C TYR A 116 28.56 -11.43 -31.12
N ARG A 117 29.12 -11.54 -29.91
CA ARG A 117 30.57 -11.58 -29.71
C ARG A 117 31.20 -12.83 -30.31
N LYS A 118 30.56 -13.99 -30.16
CA LYS A 118 31.02 -15.26 -30.72
C LYS A 118 31.06 -15.21 -32.25
N GLU A 119 29.95 -14.84 -32.89
CA GLU A 119 29.88 -14.74 -34.36
C GLU A 119 30.89 -13.73 -34.91
N ARG A 120 31.10 -12.61 -34.20
CA ARG A 120 32.12 -11.64 -34.58
C ARG A 120 33.55 -12.15 -34.37
N HIS A 121 33.79 -12.99 -33.37
CA HIS A 121 35.10 -13.59 -33.12
C HIS A 121 35.45 -14.58 -34.24
N ASP A 122 34.53 -15.49 -34.55
CA ASP A 122 34.69 -16.48 -35.61
C ASP A 122 34.89 -15.80 -36.99
N SER A 123 34.15 -14.70 -37.24
CA SER A 123 34.32 -13.89 -38.46
C SER A 123 35.69 -13.20 -38.56
N LYS A 124 36.31 -12.85 -37.43
CA LYS A 124 37.66 -12.25 -37.42
C LYS A 124 38.72 -13.31 -37.71
N GLU A 125 38.59 -14.48 -37.11
CA GLU A 125 39.49 -15.61 -37.35
C GLU A 125 39.47 -16.01 -38.83
N LEU A 126 38.27 -16.19 -39.40
CA LEU A 126 38.11 -16.48 -40.82
C LEU A 126 38.72 -15.38 -41.71
N ARG A 127 38.58 -14.10 -41.34
CA ARG A 127 39.18 -12.99 -42.09
C ARG A 127 40.71 -13.05 -42.08
N GLU A 128 41.33 -13.40 -40.96
CA GLU A 128 42.78 -13.56 -40.87
C GLU A 128 43.26 -14.81 -41.63
N GLU A 129 42.51 -15.92 -41.58
CA GLU A 129 42.79 -17.09 -42.41
C GLU A 129 42.71 -16.77 -43.90
N VAL A 130 41.68 -16.06 -44.35
CA VAL A 130 41.55 -15.60 -45.74
C VAL A 130 42.75 -14.72 -46.13
N LYS A 131 43.19 -13.80 -45.27
CA LYS A 131 44.38 -12.98 -45.53
C LYS A 131 45.65 -13.84 -45.63
N ARG A 132 45.82 -14.84 -44.77
CA ARG A 132 46.95 -15.78 -44.84
C ARG A 132 46.95 -16.55 -46.16
N LEU A 133 45.83 -17.15 -46.53
CA LEU A 133 45.68 -17.89 -47.80
C LEU A 133 45.90 -16.98 -49.01
N GLN A 134 45.40 -15.74 -48.98
CA GLN A 134 45.66 -14.76 -50.03
C GLN A 134 47.15 -14.43 -50.16
N ASN A 135 47.88 -14.31 -49.05
CA ASN A 135 49.32 -14.03 -49.08
C ASN A 135 50.11 -15.24 -49.63
N GLU A 136 49.75 -16.46 -49.24
CA GLU A 136 50.35 -17.69 -49.79
C GLU A 136 50.13 -17.79 -51.30
N LEU A 137 48.90 -17.55 -51.76
CA LEU A 137 48.56 -17.56 -53.18
C LEU A 137 49.36 -16.51 -53.95
N LYS A 138 49.44 -15.27 -53.44
CA LYS A 138 50.26 -14.20 -54.05
C LYS A 138 51.73 -14.61 -54.17
N MET A 139 52.27 -15.26 -53.16
CA MET A 139 53.64 -15.78 -53.19
C MET A 139 53.81 -16.85 -54.27
N GLN A 140 52.87 -17.79 -54.38
CA GLN A 140 52.90 -18.81 -55.43
C GLN A 140 52.79 -18.20 -56.84
N THR A 141 51.91 -17.23 -57.03
CA THR A 141 51.76 -16.51 -58.31
C THR A 141 53.08 -15.82 -58.70
N SER A 142 53.78 -15.19 -57.76
CA SER A 142 55.07 -14.56 -58.02
C SER A 142 56.14 -15.58 -58.47
N LYS A 143 56.22 -16.74 -57.80
CA LYS A 143 57.11 -17.84 -58.20
C LYS A 143 56.78 -18.35 -59.61
N HIS A 144 55.50 -18.57 -59.90
CA HIS A 144 55.05 -19.00 -61.22
C HIS A 144 55.44 -17.98 -62.30
N ASN A 145 55.20 -16.69 -62.07
CA ASN A 145 55.57 -15.61 -63.00
C ASN A 145 57.08 -15.56 -63.26
N LEU A 146 57.93 -15.74 -62.23
CA LEU A 146 59.39 -15.80 -62.38
C LEU A 146 59.82 -17.00 -63.24
N ILE A 147 59.24 -18.17 -63.02
CA ILE A 147 59.52 -19.37 -63.81
C ILE A 147 59.08 -19.17 -65.26
N THR A 148 57.86 -18.68 -65.49
CA THR A 148 57.33 -18.40 -66.83
C THR A 148 58.20 -17.37 -67.57
N LYS A 149 58.69 -16.34 -66.88
CA LYS A 149 59.65 -15.37 -67.45
C LYS A 149 60.96 -16.04 -67.86
N ARG A 150 61.53 -16.90 -67.00
CA ARG A 150 62.76 -17.65 -67.29
C ARG A 150 62.60 -18.64 -68.45
N ILE A 151 61.42 -19.27 -68.58
CA ILE A 151 61.13 -20.16 -69.71
C ILE A 151 61.02 -19.35 -71.01
N ARG A 152 60.41 -18.15 -71.00
CA ARG A 152 60.24 -17.32 -72.20
C ARG A 152 61.56 -16.74 -72.73
N THR A 153 62.54 -16.44 -71.87
CA THR A 153 63.86 -15.93 -72.30
C THR A 153 64.76 -17.03 -72.89
N LYS A 154 64.64 -18.27 -72.39
CA LYS A 154 65.42 -19.44 -72.87
C LYS A 154 65.33 -19.75 -74.39
N PRO A 155 64.17 -19.63 -75.07
CA PRO A 155 64.07 -19.83 -76.51
C PRO A 155 64.60 -18.66 -77.34
N GLU A 156 64.62 -17.43 -76.82
CA GLU A 156 65.28 -16.30 -77.50
C GLU A 156 66.80 -16.47 -77.50
N GLU A 157 67.40 -16.91 -76.39
CA GLU A 157 68.83 -17.24 -76.33
C GLU A 157 69.21 -18.36 -77.30
N ARG A 158 68.35 -19.38 -77.47
CA ARG A 158 68.58 -20.45 -78.46
C ARG A 158 68.51 -19.98 -79.92
N LYS A 159 67.69 -18.97 -80.23
CA LYS A 159 67.63 -18.37 -81.57
C LYS A 159 68.82 -17.45 -81.87
N LEU A 160 69.38 -16.81 -80.85
CA LEU A 160 70.62 -16.03 -80.97
C LEU A 160 71.83 -16.95 -81.16
N LEU A 161 71.96 -18.04 -80.38
CA LEU A 161 73.05 -19.01 -80.54
C LEU A 161 73.06 -19.71 -81.91
N SER A 162 71.90 -19.91 -82.54
CA SER A 162 71.81 -20.55 -83.87
C SER A 162 72.23 -19.62 -85.02
N LYS A 163 72.40 -18.31 -84.78
CA LYS A 163 72.89 -17.35 -85.77
C LYS A 163 74.39 -17.06 -85.65
N GLU A 164 75.02 -17.45 -84.56
CA GLU A 164 76.44 -17.19 -84.27
C GLU A 164 77.39 -18.33 -84.76
N VAL A 165 76.86 -19.38 -85.39
CA VAL A 165 77.68 -20.47 -85.96
C VAL A 165 77.80 -20.28 -87.47
N PRO A 166 78.99 -19.88 -87.98
CA PRO A 166 79.26 -19.73 -89.41
C PRO A 166 79.38 -21.06 -90.16
#